data_AF-A0ABD2UEI0-F1
#
_entry.id   AF-A0ABD2UEI0-F1
#
_cell.length_a   1.000
_cell.length_b   1.000
_cell.length_c   1.000
_cell.angle_alpha   90.00
_cell.angle_beta   90.00
_cell.angle_gamma   90.00
#
_symmetry.space_group_name_H-M   'P 1'
#
loop_
_entity.id
_entity.type
_entity.pdbx_description
1 polymer ?
#
loop_
_entity_poly.entity_id
_entity_poly.type
_entity_poly.pdbx_seq_one_letter_code
_entity_poly.pdbx_strand_id
1 'polypeptide(L)'
;DLARFAVQDYNKKEKAHLEFVENLNVKEQVVAGMMYYITLVAIDDAGKKKIYEAKIWVKEWENFKKVIEFKLFIGDDVPILGGIINVQGINSLVFQDLARFAVQDHNKKEKAHLEFVEVLNVKEQVVAGMMYYITLAATDAGKKKIYEAKIWVKEWEDFQKVVEFKLVGDDIAKLGGITDVPFPNNPEFRDLARFAVQDYNKKE
;
A
#
# COMPACT_ATOMS: atom_id res chain seq x y z
N ASP A 1 22.72 -7.79 7.04
CA ASP A 1 22.89 -8.97 7.94
C ASP A 1 21.76 -9.22 8.90
N LEU A 2 21.24 -8.22 9.63
CA LEU A 2 20.12 -8.42 10.55
C LEU A 2 18.87 -9.05 9.90
N ALA A 3 18.53 -8.61 8.68
CA ALA A 3 17.43 -9.20 7.91
C ALA A 3 17.62 -10.70 7.62
N ARG A 4 18.82 -11.09 7.14
CA ARG A 4 19.18 -12.49 6.92
C ARG A 4 19.15 -13.30 8.22
N PHE A 5 19.64 -12.71 9.31
CA PHE A 5 19.56 -13.34 10.64
C PHE A 5 18.11 -13.62 11.05
N ALA A 6 17.20 -12.67 10.84
CA ALA A 6 15.78 -12.85 11.17
C ALA A 6 15.10 -13.90 10.29
N VAL A 7 15.37 -13.91 8.98
CA VAL A 7 14.88 -14.93 8.06
C VAL A 7 15.40 -16.33 8.45
N GLN A 8 16.68 -16.46 8.79
CA GLN A 8 17.25 -17.73 9.24
C GLN A 8 16.67 -18.21 10.57
N ASP A 9 16.43 -17.31 11.52
CA ASP A 9 15.78 -17.64 12.80
C ASP A 9 14.35 -18.14 12.59
N TYR A 10 13.58 -17.46 11.73
CA TYR A 10 12.23 -17.88 11.35
C TYR A 10 12.22 -19.25 10.67
N ASN A 11 13.07 -19.47 9.67
CA ASN A 11 13.19 -20.75 8.96
C ASN A 11 13.49 -21.91 9.93
N LYS A 12 14.37 -21.69 10.92
CA LYS A 12 14.67 -22.70 11.95
C LYS A 12 13.50 -22.99 12.87
N LYS A 13 12.76 -21.96 13.31
CA LYS A 13 11.64 -22.10 14.25
C LYS A 13 10.41 -22.72 13.60
N GLU A 14 10.03 -22.21 12.43
CA GLU A 14 8.81 -22.60 11.72
C GLU A 14 9.04 -23.75 10.73
N LYS A 15 10.28 -24.25 10.61
CA LYS A 15 10.69 -25.24 9.59
C LYS A 15 10.33 -24.79 8.17
N ALA A 16 10.36 -23.48 7.94
CA ALA A 16 10.16 -22.86 6.64
C ALA A 16 11.48 -22.72 5.89
N HIS A 17 11.41 -22.42 4.59
CA HIS A 17 12.59 -22.16 3.78
C HIS A 17 12.39 -20.89 2.95
N LEU A 18 12.48 -19.75 3.65
CA LEU A 18 12.48 -18.42 3.05
C LEU A 18 13.89 -18.00 2.63
N GLU A 19 14.03 -17.44 1.44
CA GLU A 19 15.26 -16.85 0.94
C GLU A 19 15.18 -15.32 0.96
N PHE A 20 16.06 -14.66 1.72
CA PHE A 20 16.12 -13.20 1.78
C PHE A 20 16.52 -12.62 0.42
N VAL A 21 15.77 -11.63 -0.07
CA VAL A 21 16.07 -10.89 -1.29
C VAL A 21 16.69 -9.54 -0.97
N GLU A 22 15.90 -8.65 -0.36
CA GLU A 22 16.31 -7.27 -0.09
C GLU A 22 15.53 -6.64 1.06
N ASN A 23 16.07 -5.54 1.59
CA ASN A 23 15.36 -4.70 2.54
C ASN A 23 14.61 -3.61 1.79
N LEU A 24 13.33 -3.44 2.10
CA LEU A 24 12.53 -2.33 1.59
C LEU A 24 12.65 -1.10 2.49
N ASN A 25 12.71 -1.33 3.80
CA ASN A 25 12.78 -0.27 4.80
C ASN A 25 13.52 -0.78 6.04
N VAL A 26 14.30 0.09 6.66
CA VAL A 26 14.99 -0.19 7.92
C VAL A 26 14.81 1.03 8.82
N LYS A 27 14.34 0.79 10.04
CA LYS A 27 14.27 1.80 11.09
C LYS A 27 15.06 1.31 12.28
N GLU A 28 15.56 2.26 13.06
CA GLU A 28 16.28 2.02 14.29
C GLU A 28 15.67 2.85 15.42
N GLN A 29 15.64 2.29 16.62
CA GLN A 29 15.13 2.96 17.80
C GLN A 29 16.03 2.63 18.99
N VAL A 30 16.48 3.67 19.70
CA VAL A 30 17.26 3.50 20.93
C VAL A 30 16.35 2.97 22.04
N VAL A 31 16.78 1.87 22.65
CA VAL A 31 16.15 1.22 23.80
C VAL A 31 17.27 0.84 24.80
N ALA A 32 17.13 -0.23 25.56
CA ALA A 32 18.27 -0.88 26.23
C ALA A 32 19.19 -1.57 25.18
N GLY A 33 19.81 -0.82 24.27
CA GLY A 33 20.34 -1.32 23.00
C GLY A 33 19.75 -0.56 21.82
N MET A 34 19.75 -1.20 20.65
CA MET A 34 19.10 -0.74 19.43
C MET A 34 18.01 -1.71 19.02
N MET A 35 16.81 -1.22 18.75
CA MET A 35 15.73 -1.99 18.14
C MET A 35 15.64 -1.65 16.66
N TYR A 36 15.76 -2.66 15.80
CA TYR A 36 15.63 -2.52 14.36
C TYR A 36 14.27 -3.02 13.88
N TYR A 37 13.58 -2.22 13.08
CA TYR A 37 12.35 -2.59 12.39
C TYR A 37 12.65 -2.68 10.91
N ILE A 38 12.66 -3.89 10.37
CA ILE A 38 13.06 -4.17 8.99
C ILE A 38 11.86 -4.68 8.23
N THR A 39 11.47 -3.96 7.19
CA THR A 39 10.56 -4.49 6.16
C THR A 39 11.43 -5.08 5.06
N LEU A 40 11.27 -6.38 4.79
CA LEU A 40 12.11 -7.12 3.85
C LEU A 40 11.30 -7.97 2.89
N VAL A 41 11.89 -8.26 1.73
CA VAL A 41 11.36 -9.23 0.78
C VAL A 41 12.07 -10.56 0.99
N ALA A 42 11.30 -11.64 1.04
CA ALA A 42 11.81 -12.99 0.95
C ALA A 42 11.02 -13.82 -0.06
N ILE A 43 11.69 -14.77 -0.70
CA ILE A 43 11.08 -15.75 -1.59
C ILE A 43 10.73 -16.99 -0.77
N ASP A 44 9.52 -17.52 -0.94
CA ASP A 44 9.10 -18.78 -0.33
C ASP A 44 9.49 -20.02 -1.18
N ASP A 45 9.18 -21.21 -0.67
CA ASP A 45 9.46 -22.48 -1.36
C ASP A 45 8.77 -22.62 -2.72
N ALA A 46 7.71 -21.84 -2.97
CA ALA A 46 7.02 -21.80 -4.25
C ALA A 46 7.65 -20.80 -5.24
N GLY A 47 8.75 -20.13 -4.86
CA GLY A 47 9.39 -19.10 -5.67
C GLY A 47 8.65 -17.76 -5.63
N LYS A 48 7.68 -17.58 -4.73
CA LYS A 48 6.88 -16.34 -4.65
C LYS A 48 7.57 -15.33 -3.74
N LYS A 49 7.75 -14.12 -4.25
CA LYS A 49 8.18 -12.97 -3.43
C LYS A 49 7.06 -12.56 -2.47
N LYS A 50 7.40 -12.45 -1.19
CA LYS A 50 6.53 -12.00 -0.11
C LYS A 50 7.25 -10.93 0.71
N ILE A 51 6.47 -10.04 1.32
CA ILE A 51 7.00 -8.98 2.18
C ILE A 51 6.77 -9.36 3.64
N TYR A 52 7.80 -9.21 4.45
CA TYR A 52 7.81 -9.49 5.88
C TYR A 52 8.26 -8.28 6.67
N GLU A 53 7.79 -8.19 7.91
CA GLU A 53 8.34 -7.27 8.91
C GLU A 53 9.06 -8.06 9.99
N ALA A 54 10.27 -7.60 10.34
CA ALA A 54 11.09 -8.15 11.40
C ALA A 54 11.45 -7.06 12.42
N LYS A 55 11.31 -7.38 13.71
CA LYS A 55 11.80 -6.56 14.84
C LYS A 55 12.97 -7.26 15.49
N ILE A 56 14.10 -6.58 15.61
CA ILE A 56 15.35 -7.19 16.06
C ILE A 56 15.99 -6.29 17.11
N TRP A 57 16.16 -6.81 18.33
CA TRP A 57 16.84 -6.10 19.40
C TRP A 57 18.32 -6.48 19.42
N VAL A 58 19.19 -5.49 19.42
CA VAL A 58 20.65 -5.62 19.35
C VAL A 58 21.30 -4.87 20.51
N LYS A 59 22.25 -5.50 21.18
CA LYS A 59 23.18 -4.85 22.11
C LYS A 59 24.59 -5.19 21.65
N GLU A 60 25.20 -4.30 20.87
CA GLU A 60 26.50 -4.56 20.26
C GLU A 60 27.59 -4.84 21.31
N TRP A 61 27.56 -4.12 22.43
CA TRP A 61 28.50 -4.28 23.55
C TRP A 61 28.40 -5.63 24.27
N GLU A 62 27.33 -6.40 24.05
CA GLU A 62 27.16 -7.76 24.56
C GLU A 62 27.24 -8.81 23.45
N ASN A 63 27.51 -8.40 22.20
CA ASN A 63 27.35 -9.25 21.01
C ASN A 63 25.98 -9.96 20.96
N PHE A 64 24.94 -9.27 21.45
CA PHE A 64 23.61 -9.81 21.58
C PHE A 64 22.74 -9.33 20.42
N LYS A 65 22.02 -10.25 19.78
CA LYS A 65 20.95 -9.96 18.82
C LYS A 65 19.83 -10.97 18.98
N LYS A 66 18.58 -10.50 18.99
CA LYS A 66 17.39 -11.34 19.16
C LYS A 66 16.25 -10.84 18.30
N VAL A 67 15.64 -11.75 17.54
CA VAL A 67 14.39 -11.48 16.83
C VAL A 67 13.27 -11.42 17.86
N ILE A 68 12.58 -10.29 17.91
CA ILE A 68 11.44 -10.04 18.79
C ILE A 68 10.14 -10.43 18.07
N GLU A 69 10.03 -10.07 16.80
CA GLU A 69 8.85 -10.33 15.97
C GLU A 69 9.30 -10.60 14.54
N PHE A 70 8.68 -11.55 13.87
CA PHE A 70 8.82 -11.77 12.44
C PHE A 70 7.44 -12.17 11.92
N LYS A 71 6.86 -11.38 11.02
CA LYS A 71 5.51 -11.63 10.51
C LYS A 71 5.42 -11.38 9.01
N LEU A 72 4.57 -12.17 8.38
CA LEU A 72 4.16 -11.92 7.01
C LEU A 72 3.35 -10.63 6.97
N PHE A 73 3.76 -9.71 6.10
CA PHE A 73 3.08 -8.45 5.89
C PHE A 73 2.18 -8.54 4.65
N ILE A 74 2.71 -9.04 3.52
CA ILE A 74 1.96 -9.25 2.27
C ILE A 74 2.29 -10.63 1.70
N GLY A 75 1.27 -11.48 1.59
CA GLY A 75 1.39 -12.93 1.34
C GLY A 75 1.28 -13.40 -0.09
N ASP A 76 0.34 -12.87 -0.87
CA ASP A 76 0.16 -13.19 -2.28
C ASP A 76 -0.20 -11.89 -3.00
N ASP A 77 0.22 -11.75 -4.26
CA ASP A 77 0.23 -10.51 -5.04
C ASP A 77 1.22 -9.45 -4.51
N VAL A 78 2.52 -9.69 -4.68
CA VAL A 78 3.51 -8.59 -4.72
C VAL A 78 3.67 -8.19 -6.19
N PRO A 79 2.91 -7.20 -6.72
CA PRO A 79 3.08 -6.75 -8.08
C PRO A 79 4.25 -5.77 -8.10
N ILE A 80 5.46 -6.32 -8.29
CA ILE A 80 6.69 -5.60 -8.62
C ILE A 80 7.18 -4.66 -7.50
N LEU A 81 8.46 -4.77 -7.16
CA LEU A 81 9.12 -3.93 -6.18
C LEU A 81 8.97 -2.43 -6.53
N GLY A 82 8.49 -1.60 -5.60
CA GLY A 82 8.15 -0.20 -5.89
C GLY A 82 6.87 0.00 -6.72
N GLY A 83 6.17 -1.09 -7.05
CA GLY A 83 4.87 -1.09 -7.69
C GLY A 83 3.76 -0.68 -6.73
N ILE A 84 2.75 -0.04 -7.30
CA ILE A 84 1.57 0.46 -6.61
C ILE A 84 0.59 -0.71 -6.45
N ILE A 85 0.30 -1.11 -5.21
CA ILE A 85 -0.56 -2.26 -4.88
C ILE A 85 -1.98 -1.77 -4.60
N ASN A 86 -3.01 -2.36 -5.20
CA ASN A 86 -4.40 -2.05 -4.85
C ASN A 86 -4.78 -2.69 -3.51
N VAL A 87 -5.44 -1.93 -2.64
CA VAL A 87 -5.87 -2.40 -1.31
C VAL A 87 -7.30 -2.94 -1.39
N GLN A 88 -7.53 -4.13 -0.84
CA GLN A 88 -8.89 -4.63 -0.59
C GLN A 88 -9.42 -4.04 0.74
N GLY A 89 -10.72 -3.71 0.81
CA GLY A 89 -11.31 -3.12 2.02
C GLY A 89 -11.07 -1.62 2.18
N ILE A 90 -11.18 -0.87 1.08
CA ILE A 90 -11.01 0.60 1.02
C ILE A 90 -11.92 1.39 1.99
N ASN A 91 -12.98 0.76 2.49
CA ASN A 91 -13.91 1.33 3.47
C ASN A 91 -13.39 1.28 4.92
N SER A 92 -12.13 0.85 5.15
CA SER A 92 -11.49 0.94 6.47
C SER A 92 -11.49 2.40 6.98
N LEU A 93 -11.77 2.56 8.27
CA LEU A 93 -11.69 3.85 8.98
C LEU A 93 -10.35 4.56 8.72
N VAL A 94 -9.25 3.81 8.66
CA VAL A 94 -7.90 4.33 8.42
C VAL A 94 -7.83 5.11 7.10
N PHE A 95 -8.38 4.57 6.01
CA PHE A 95 -8.32 5.24 4.71
C PHE A 95 -9.28 6.43 4.60
N GLN A 96 -10.43 6.35 5.28
CA GLN A 96 -11.33 7.50 5.37
C GLN A 96 -10.67 8.66 6.11
N ASP A 97 -9.94 8.38 7.20
CA ASP A 97 -9.26 9.41 7.97
C ASP A 97 -8.10 10.04 7.19
N LEU A 98 -7.34 9.23 6.45
CA LEU A 98 -6.31 9.74 5.52
C LEU A 98 -6.93 10.61 4.41
N ALA A 99 -8.06 10.20 3.83
CA ALA A 99 -8.77 10.98 2.82
C ALA A 99 -9.27 12.32 3.37
N ARG A 100 -9.88 12.32 4.57
CA ARG A 100 -10.31 13.53 5.27
C ARG A 100 -9.14 14.45 5.58
N PHE A 101 -8.03 13.91 6.07
CA PHE A 101 -6.79 14.66 6.30
C PHE A 101 -6.33 15.36 5.02
N ALA A 102 -6.33 14.66 3.88
CA ALA A 102 -5.91 15.24 2.61
C ALA A 102 -6.83 16.37 2.12
N VAL A 103 -8.15 16.19 2.24
CA VAL A 103 -9.14 17.22 1.92
C VAL A 103 -8.97 18.45 2.83
N GLN A 104 -8.77 18.24 4.13
CA GLN A 104 -8.55 19.33 5.08
C GLN A 104 -7.26 20.11 4.81
N ASP A 105 -6.17 19.42 4.48
CA ASP A 105 -4.90 20.05 4.11
C ASP A 105 -5.03 20.88 2.83
N HIS A 106 -5.72 20.36 1.81
CA HIS A 106 -6.01 21.11 0.58
C HIS A 106 -6.87 22.35 0.85
N ASN A 107 -7.97 22.22 1.60
CA ASN A 107 -8.82 23.34 1.97
C ASN A 107 -8.05 24.44 2.71
N LYS A 108 -7.12 24.06 3.60
CA LYS A 108 -6.27 25.02 4.32
C LYS A 108 -5.28 25.74 3.38
N LYS A 109 -4.65 25.02 2.45
CA LYS A 109 -3.63 25.57 1.53
C LYS A 109 -4.25 26.45 0.44
N GLU A 110 -5.31 25.97 -0.20
CA GLU A 110 -5.95 26.62 -1.35
C GLU A 110 -7.12 27.53 -0.98
N LYS A 111 -7.46 27.63 0.33
CA LYS A 111 -8.64 28.35 0.83
C LYS A 111 -9.94 27.84 0.17
N ALA A 112 -10.01 26.55 -0.08
CA ALA A 112 -11.16 25.86 -0.66
C ALA A 112 -12.13 25.35 0.42
N HIS A 113 -13.31 24.89 0.00
CA HIS A 113 -14.36 24.34 0.86
C HIS A 113 -14.86 22.99 0.34
N LEU A 114 -13.93 22.08 0.08
CA LEU A 114 -14.27 20.71 -0.31
C LEU A 114 -14.82 19.93 0.89
N GLU A 115 -15.90 19.18 0.66
CA GLU A 115 -16.52 18.29 1.64
C GLU A 115 -16.27 16.83 1.24
N PHE A 116 -15.58 16.06 2.07
CA PHE A 116 -15.30 14.65 1.80
C PHE A 116 -16.60 13.82 1.75
N VAL A 117 -16.74 12.98 0.73
CA VAL A 117 -17.88 12.06 0.55
C VAL A 117 -17.46 10.63 0.85
N GLU A 118 -16.56 10.07 0.04
CA GLU A 118 -16.18 8.66 0.14
C GLU A 118 -14.81 8.39 -0.48
N VAL A 119 -14.21 7.25 -0.12
CA VAL A 119 -13.02 6.69 -0.77
C VAL A 119 -13.48 5.75 -1.87
N LEU A 120 -12.97 5.97 -3.08
CA LEU A 120 -13.30 5.16 -4.27
C LEU A 120 -12.24 4.09 -4.54
N ASN A 121 -10.98 4.38 -4.20
CA ASN A 121 -9.88 3.44 -4.37
C ASN A 121 -8.70 3.81 -3.46
N VAL A 122 -7.95 2.80 -3.03
CA VAL A 122 -6.69 3.00 -2.30
C VAL A 122 -5.64 2.12 -2.93
N LYS A 123 -4.48 2.71 -3.17
CA LYS A 123 -3.26 1.96 -3.44
C LYS A 123 -2.18 2.30 -2.43
N GLU A 124 -1.34 1.31 -2.17
CA GLU A 124 -0.22 1.40 -1.25
C GLU A 124 1.10 1.16 -2.00
N GLN A 125 2.14 1.85 -1.56
CA GLN A 125 3.49 1.62 -2.01
C GLN A 125 4.45 1.78 -0.83
N VAL A 126 5.29 0.78 -0.63
CA VAL A 126 6.36 0.81 0.37
C VAL A 126 7.47 1.75 -0.12
N VAL A 127 7.83 2.71 0.71
CA VAL A 127 8.93 3.66 0.50
C VAL A 127 9.73 3.78 1.81
N ALA A 128 10.40 4.92 2.09
CA ALA A 128 10.86 5.26 3.44
C ALA A 128 9.68 5.63 4.36
N GLY A 129 8.70 4.74 4.50
CA GLY A 129 7.31 5.08 4.86
C GLY A 129 6.31 4.20 4.13
N MET A 130 5.03 4.53 4.28
CA MET A 130 3.98 4.08 3.37
C MET A 130 3.50 5.26 2.54
N MET A 131 3.43 5.07 1.23
CA MET A 131 2.81 6.02 0.32
C MET A 131 1.42 5.48 -0.03
N TYR A 132 0.39 6.23 0.31
CA TYR A 132 -0.99 5.95 -0.05
C TYR A 132 -1.39 6.82 -1.23
N TYR A 133 -1.98 6.19 -2.25
CA TYR A 133 -2.63 6.84 -3.37
C TYR A 133 -4.13 6.62 -3.22
N ILE A 134 -4.84 7.65 -2.77
CA ILE A 134 -6.26 7.57 -2.47
C ILE A 134 -7.03 8.32 -3.55
N THR A 135 -7.89 7.61 -4.26
CA THR A 135 -8.92 8.22 -5.10
C THR A 135 -10.15 8.42 -4.24
N LEU A 136 -10.64 9.65 -4.15
CA LEU A 136 -11.75 10.03 -3.27
C LEU A 136 -12.74 10.94 -4.01
N ALA A 137 -13.99 10.89 -3.57
CA ALA A 137 -14.99 11.87 -3.98
C ALA A 137 -15.13 12.95 -2.92
N ALA A 138 -15.24 14.21 -3.37
CA ALA A 138 -15.58 15.34 -2.53
C ALA A 138 -16.56 16.27 -3.25
N THR A 139 -17.42 16.94 -2.49
CA THR A 139 -18.33 17.97 -3.00
C THR A 139 -17.65 19.33 -3.00
N ASP A 140 -17.70 19.99 -4.15
CA ASP A 140 -17.23 21.36 -4.36
C ASP A 140 -18.42 22.22 -4.81
N ALA A 141 -18.85 23.15 -3.95
CA ALA A 141 -20.05 23.97 -4.16
C ALA A 141 -21.29 23.13 -4.53
N GLY A 142 -21.47 21.99 -3.87
CA GLY A 142 -22.61 21.07 -4.09
C GLY A 142 -22.46 20.14 -5.29
N LYS A 143 -21.35 20.18 -6.04
CA LYS A 143 -21.08 19.26 -7.15
C LYS A 143 -20.07 18.21 -6.71
N LYS A 144 -20.42 16.92 -6.86
CA LYS A 144 -19.52 15.82 -6.57
C LYS A 144 -18.43 15.71 -7.64
N LYS A 145 -17.17 15.70 -7.19
CA LYS A 145 -15.97 15.62 -8.02
C LYS A 145 -15.03 14.55 -7.48
N ILE A 146 -14.19 14.02 -8.36
CA ILE A 146 -13.22 12.97 -8.05
C ILE A 146 -11.83 13.59 -7.96
N TYR A 147 -11.11 13.21 -6.91
CA TYR A 147 -9.76 13.69 -6.61
C TYR A 147 -8.81 12.51 -6.39
N GLU A 148 -7.52 12.75 -6.64
CA GLU A 148 -6.44 11.86 -6.25
C GLU A 148 -5.55 12.55 -5.22
N ALA A 149 -5.35 11.88 -4.09
CA ALA A 149 -4.46 12.30 -3.02
C ALA A 149 -3.28 11.32 -2.89
N LYS A 150 -2.07 11.86 -2.82
CA LYS A 150 -0.86 11.12 -2.51
C LYS A 150 -0.39 11.50 -1.11
N ILE A 151 -0.40 10.55 -0.19
CA ILE A 151 -0.15 10.79 1.24
C ILE A 151 1.01 9.92 1.69
N TRP A 152 2.04 10.55 2.24
CA TRP A 152 3.18 9.85 2.82
C TRP A 152 3.02 9.76 4.33
N VAL A 153 2.97 8.54 4.84
CA VAL A 153 2.78 8.25 6.27
C VAL A 153 4.00 7.52 6.81
N LYS A 154 4.41 7.95 7.99
CA LYS A 154 5.37 7.26 8.86
C LYS A 154 4.73 7.20 10.24
N GLU A 155 3.90 6.18 10.47
CA GLU A 155 3.14 6.02 11.73
C GLU A 155 4.04 6.08 12.98
N TRP A 156 5.28 5.64 12.85
CA TRP A 156 6.29 5.61 13.91
C TRP A 156 6.89 6.98 14.25
N GLU A 157 6.68 8.00 13.42
CA GLU A 157 7.05 9.38 13.70
C GLU A 157 5.82 10.27 13.97
N ASP A 158 4.62 9.66 14.05
CA ASP A 158 3.34 10.38 14.01
C ASP A 158 3.31 11.40 12.85
N PHE A 159 3.91 10.99 11.72
CA PHE A 159 4.10 11.84 10.56
C PHE A 159 3.14 11.40 9.46
N GLN A 160 2.35 12.35 8.99
CA GLN A 160 1.58 12.22 7.76
C GLN A 160 1.67 13.52 6.98
N LYS A 161 1.88 13.41 5.67
CA LYS A 161 2.02 14.57 4.78
C LYS A 161 1.33 14.30 3.45
N VAL A 162 0.47 15.21 3.04
CA VAL A 162 -0.03 15.26 1.67
C VAL A 162 1.11 15.71 0.77
N VAL A 163 1.54 14.82 -0.11
CA VAL A 163 2.56 15.06 -1.12
C VAL A 163 1.93 15.72 -2.34
N GLU A 164 0.74 15.26 -2.73
CA GLU A 164 0.01 15.75 -3.89
C GLU A 164 -1.50 15.63 -3.64
N PHE A 165 -2.27 16.59 -4.16
CA PHE A 165 -3.73 16.55 -4.17
C PHE A 165 -4.20 17.21 -5.47
N LYS A 166 -4.92 16.47 -6.32
CA LYS A 166 -5.34 16.96 -7.64
C LYS A 166 -6.77 16.56 -7.97
N LEU A 167 -7.45 17.45 -8.70
CA LEU A 167 -8.74 17.15 -9.32
C LEU A 167 -8.53 16.22 -10.50
N VAL A 168 -9.28 15.12 -10.54
CA VAL A 168 -9.32 14.18 -11.67
C VAL A 168 -10.43 14.57 -12.64
N GLY A 169 -11.59 14.96 -12.12
CA GLY A 169 -12.74 15.39 -12.92
C GLY A 169 -14.04 15.44 -12.13
N ASP A 170 -15.13 15.75 -12.82
CA ASP A 170 -16.48 15.65 -12.26
C ASP A 170 -16.91 14.17 -12.15
N ASP A 171 -17.78 13.83 -11.21
CA ASP A 171 -18.41 12.50 -11.10
C ASP A 171 -19.48 12.36 -12.21
N ILE A 172 -19.06 12.27 -13.48
CA ILE A 172 -19.99 12.26 -14.62
C ILE A 172 -20.47 10.82 -14.89
N ALA A 173 -21.42 10.35 -14.08
CA ALA A 173 -22.41 9.40 -14.57
C ALA A 173 -23.43 10.16 -15.43
N LYS A 174 -23.13 10.40 -16.71
CA LYS A 174 -24.15 10.81 -17.70
C LYS A 174 -24.49 9.63 -18.61
N LEU A 175 -25.77 9.25 -18.53
CA LEU A 175 -26.49 8.34 -19.40
C LEU A 175 -26.11 8.56 -20.89
N GLY A 176 -25.55 7.52 -21.54
CA GLY A 176 -25.41 7.45 -23.00
C GLY A 176 -24.05 7.82 -23.63
N GLY A 177 -23.01 8.14 -22.85
CA GLY A 177 -21.65 8.38 -23.37
C GLY A 177 -20.71 7.18 -23.16
N ILE A 178 -19.72 7.01 -24.03
CA ILE A 178 -18.56 6.13 -23.76
C ILE A 178 -17.77 6.77 -22.62
N THR A 179 -17.72 6.12 -21.48
CA THR A 179 -16.95 6.56 -20.31
C THR A 179 -15.63 5.81 -20.26
N ASP A 180 -14.53 6.53 -20.02
CA ASP A 180 -13.25 5.90 -19.70
C ASP A 180 -13.41 5.07 -18.42
N VAL A 181 -13.03 3.79 -18.52
CA VAL A 181 -13.10 2.87 -17.39
C VAL A 181 -11.86 3.11 -16.53
N PRO A 182 -11.99 3.60 -15.28
CA PRO A 182 -10.83 3.93 -14.46
C PRO A 182 -10.01 2.70 -14.03
N PHE A 183 -10.58 1.49 -14.14
CA PHE A 183 -9.94 0.23 -13.78
C PHE A 183 -10.17 -0.85 -14.85
N PRO A 184 -9.52 -0.75 -16.03
CA PRO A 184 -9.78 -1.66 -17.15
C PRO A 184 -9.38 -3.12 -16.89
N ASN A 185 -8.69 -3.39 -15.78
CA ASN A 185 -8.20 -4.70 -15.37
C ASN A 185 -8.93 -5.32 -14.16
N ASN A 186 -10.07 -4.77 -13.72
CA ASN A 186 -10.92 -5.41 -12.70
C ASN A 186 -11.39 -6.80 -13.20
N PRO A 187 -11.50 -7.84 -12.34
CA PRO A 187 -12.13 -9.11 -12.65
C PRO A 187 -13.32 -9.05 -13.61
N GLU A 188 -14.26 -8.13 -13.39
CA GLU A 188 -15.44 -7.96 -14.26
C GLU A 188 -15.06 -7.68 -15.73
N PHE A 189 -14.17 -6.72 -15.98
CA PHE A 189 -13.70 -6.41 -17.33
C PHE A 189 -12.73 -7.46 -17.89
N ARG A 190 -11.96 -8.14 -17.02
CA ARG A 190 -11.09 -9.26 -17.42
C ARG A 190 -11.89 -10.48 -17.85
N ASP A 191 -12.99 -10.78 -17.18
CA ASP A 191 -13.91 -11.85 -17.54
C ASP A 191 -14.62 -11.51 -18.85
N LEU A 192 -15.00 -10.25 -19.04
CA LEU A 192 -15.55 -9.76 -20.32
C LEU A 192 -14.53 -9.91 -21.46
N ALA A 193 -13.26 -9.54 -21.24
CA ALA A 193 -12.19 -9.71 -22.21
C ALA A 193 -11.93 -11.20 -22.52
N ARG A 194 -11.89 -12.06 -21.49
CA ARG A 194 -11.76 -13.52 -21.66
C ARG A 194 -12.94 -14.10 -22.44
N PHE A 195 -14.16 -13.67 -22.18
CA PHE A 195 -15.34 -14.08 -22.92
C PHE A 195 -15.25 -13.72 -24.40
N ALA A 196 -14.85 -12.49 -24.73
CA ALA A 196 -14.70 -12.04 -26.11
C ALA A 196 -13.66 -12.87 -26.89
N VAL A 197 -12.51 -13.18 -26.25
CA VAL A 197 -11.48 -14.05 -26.85
C VAL A 197 -12.00 -15.47 -27.05
N GLN A 198 -12.75 -16.02 -26.09
CA GLN A 198 -13.35 -17.35 -26.22
C GLN A 198 -14.41 -17.43 -27.32
N ASP A 199 -15.23 -16.38 -27.51
CA ASP A 199 -16.22 -16.32 -28.59
C ASP A 199 -15.57 -16.26 -29.97
N TYR A 200 -14.49 -15.48 -30.12
CA TYR A 200 -13.71 -15.41 -31.36
C TYR A 200 -13.12 -16.79 -31.71
N ASN A 201 -12.47 -17.45 -30.74
CA ASN A 201 -11.85 -18.76 -30.96
C ASN A 201 -12.83 -19.91 -31.20
N LYS A 202 -14.13 -19.74 -30.93
CA LYS A 202 -15.17 -20.73 -31.24
C LYS A 202 -15.77 -20.58 -32.65
N LYS A 203 -15.45 -19.48 -33.34
CA LYS A 203 -15.96 -19.16 -34.68
C LYS A 203 -14.96 -19.47 -35.81
N GLU A 204 -13.75 -19.90 -35.47
CA GLU A 204 -12.79 -20.60 -36.37
C GLU A 204 -12.86 -22.12 -36.15
#